data_AF-A0A0E3PM43-F1
#
_entry.id   AF-A0A0E3PM43-F1
#
_cell.length_a   1.000
_cell.length_b   1.000
_cell.length_c   1.000
_cell.angle_alpha   90.00
_cell.angle_beta   90.00
_cell.angle_gamma   90.00
#
_symmetry.space_group_name_H-M   'P 1'
#
loop_
_entity.id
_entity.type
_entity.pdbx_description
1 polymer ?
#
loop_
_entity_poly.entity_id
_entity_poly.type
_entity_poly.pdbx_seq_one_letter_code
_entity_poly.pdbx_strand_id
1 'polypeptide(L)'
;MKLKYIIGVLALLLLMIGTASAETFYLTNTSENVDGISIKVTCNGTHIIITDESTVVNAEKADIKGIRLYLQNEYVKSVADPDHSDNVWTHTSDYKSNFAGFGEFFTLCDKSTGKTKSRGPIVIELNQSLAQLPENALKNSIVVHLGFGTDILDVSGKNQDSSWVTGGTHIPEFPTIALPVAAILGIMFIFGRRKQK
;
A
#
# COMPACT_ATOMS: atom_id res chain seq x y z
N MET A 1 -33.24 7.48 29.60
CA MET A 1 -31.91 7.99 29.24
C MET A 1 -32.08 9.34 28.53
N LYS A 2 -31.56 10.46 29.08
CA LYS A 2 -31.82 11.81 28.51
C LYS A 2 -31.10 11.96 27.15
N LEU A 3 -31.73 12.59 26.15
CA LEU A 3 -31.21 12.78 24.77
C LEU A 3 -29.76 13.28 24.69
N LYS A 4 -29.33 14.08 25.68
CA LYS A 4 -27.96 14.60 25.82
C LYS A 4 -26.90 13.50 25.98
N TYR A 5 -27.25 12.40 26.65
CA TYR A 5 -26.34 11.25 26.83
C TYR A 5 -26.20 10.43 25.54
N ILE A 6 -27.26 10.33 24.73
CA ILE A 6 -27.20 9.62 23.44
C ILE A 6 -26.31 10.40 22.47
N ILE A 7 -26.47 11.72 22.38
CA ILE A 7 -25.61 12.58 21.55
C ILE A 7 -24.16 12.54 22.04
N GLY A 8 -23.93 12.54 23.35
CA GLY A 8 -22.59 12.43 23.93
C GLY A 8 -21.91 11.10 23.61
N VAL A 9 -22.62 9.98 23.72
CA VAL A 9 -22.10 8.64 23.35
C VAL A 9 -21.88 8.52 21.85
N LEU A 10 -22.77 9.09 21.03
CA LEU A 10 -22.63 9.09 19.56
C LEU A 10 -21.42 9.93 19.11
N ALA A 11 -21.21 11.11 19.72
CA ALA A 11 -20.04 11.95 19.45
C ALA A 11 -18.74 11.26 19.90
N LEU A 12 -18.76 10.52 21.01
CA LEU A 12 -17.64 9.72 21.47
C LEU A 12 -17.35 8.55 20.51
N LEU A 13 -18.38 7.84 20.04
CA LEU A 13 -18.24 6.76 19.06
C LEU A 13 -17.73 7.29 17.71
N LEU A 14 -18.20 8.47 17.27
CA LEU A 14 -17.74 9.15 16.06
C LEU A 14 -16.27 9.59 16.15
N LEU A 15 -15.82 10.05 17.32
CA LEU A 15 -14.41 10.36 17.59
C LEU A 15 -13.53 9.10 17.60
N MET A 16 -14.09 7.92 17.92
CA MET A 16 -13.37 6.64 17.86
C MET A 16 -13.30 6.02 16.45
N ILE A 17 -14.03 6.53 15.44
CA ILE A 17 -13.97 6.03 14.05
C ILE A 17 -12.68 6.45 13.32
N GLY A 18 -11.81 7.24 13.95
CA GLY A 18 -10.50 7.63 13.40
C GLY A 18 -9.46 6.51 13.31
N THR A 19 -9.82 5.24 13.49
CA THR A 19 -8.90 4.12 13.52
C THR A 19 -8.72 3.50 12.14
N ALA A 20 -7.56 3.79 11.52
CA ALA A 20 -6.86 2.99 10.52
C ALA A 20 -7.76 2.23 9.52
N SER A 21 -8.26 2.95 8.50
CA SER A 21 -8.68 2.26 7.28
C SER A 21 -7.42 1.69 6.63
N ALA A 22 -7.35 0.37 6.46
CA ALA A 22 -6.30 -0.21 5.63
C ALA A 22 -6.50 0.29 4.20
N GLU A 23 -5.49 0.95 3.65
CA GLU A 23 -5.48 1.46 2.30
C GLU A 23 -4.86 0.41 1.38
N THR A 24 -5.62 -0.04 0.39
CA THR A 24 -5.15 -0.99 -0.62
C THR A 24 -5.16 -0.34 -2.00
N PHE A 25 -4.05 -0.45 -2.72
CA PHE A 25 -3.89 0.05 -4.07
C PHE A 25 -2.97 -0.86 -4.89
N TYR A 26 -2.92 -0.64 -6.20
CA TYR A 26 -2.22 -1.50 -7.14
C TYR A 26 -1.15 -0.72 -7.92
N LEU A 27 0.06 -1.29 -7.97
CA LEU A 27 1.15 -0.81 -8.83
C LEU A 27 1.02 -1.51 -10.18
N THR A 28 0.99 -0.71 -11.24
CA THR A 28 0.80 -1.20 -12.62
C THR A 28 1.69 -0.48 -13.62
N ASN A 29 2.33 0.62 -13.23
CA ASN A 29 3.20 1.37 -14.12
C ASN A 29 4.62 0.78 -14.08
N THR A 30 5.09 0.27 -15.21
CA THR A 30 6.36 -0.47 -15.34
C THR A 30 7.43 0.34 -16.07
N SER A 31 8.71 0.21 -15.70
CA SER A 31 9.81 0.91 -16.40
C SER A 31 10.15 0.33 -17.77
N GLU A 32 9.93 -0.97 -17.98
CA GLU A 32 10.29 -1.73 -19.18
C GLU A 32 9.13 -1.85 -20.16
N ASN A 33 8.01 -1.15 -19.88
CA ASN A 33 6.79 -1.17 -20.69
C ASN A 33 6.25 -2.60 -20.89
N VAL A 34 6.03 -3.28 -19.76
CA VAL A 34 5.49 -4.64 -19.68
C VAL A 34 4.05 -4.56 -19.21
N ASP A 35 3.13 -5.08 -20.01
CA ASP A 35 1.71 -5.09 -19.66
C ASP A 35 1.33 -6.26 -18.73
N GLY A 36 0.28 -6.06 -17.94
CA GLY A 36 -0.35 -7.12 -17.13
C GLY A 36 0.34 -7.41 -15.78
N ILE A 37 1.39 -6.67 -15.43
CA ILE A 37 1.95 -6.70 -14.07
C ILE A 37 1.03 -5.96 -13.11
N SER A 38 0.75 -6.58 -11.96
CA SER A 38 -0.10 -6.04 -10.91
C SER A 38 0.47 -6.39 -9.55
N ILE A 39 0.95 -5.38 -8.82
CA ILE A 39 1.44 -5.54 -7.45
C ILE A 39 0.43 -4.91 -6.49
N LYS A 40 -0.14 -5.71 -5.61
CA LYS A 40 -1.02 -5.23 -4.54
C LYS A 40 -0.18 -4.69 -3.39
N VAL A 41 -0.50 -3.48 -2.95
CA VAL A 41 0.08 -2.85 -1.75
C VAL A 41 -1.04 -2.54 -0.77
N THR A 42 -0.87 -2.95 0.49
CA THR A 42 -1.79 -2.62 1.58
C THR A 42 -1.04 -1.92 2.71
N CYS A 43 -1.49 -0.73 3.10
CA CYS A 43 -1.00 0.01 4.25
C CYS A 43 -2.07 0.03 5.35
N ASN A 44 -1.83 -0.63 6.48
CA ASN A 44 -2.76 -0.64 7.63
C ASN A 44 -2.30 0.30 8.76
N GLY A 45 -1.47 1.27 8.40
CA GLY A 45 -0.85 2.24 9.28
C GLY A 45 0.43 1.75 9.95
N THR A 46 0.47 0.53 10.47
CA THR A 46 1.68 -0.02 11.12
C THR A 46 2.49 -0.95 10.22
N HIS A 47 1.87 -1.45 9.15
CA HIS A 47 2.49 -2.35 8.19
C HIS A 47 2.19 -1.92 6.77
N ILE A 48 3.18 -2.11 5.89
CA ILE A 48 3.04 -2.10 4.44
C ILE A 48 3.21 -3.54 3.98
N ILE A 49 2.22 -4.07 3.25
CA ILE A 49 2.20 -5.44 2.76
C ILE A 49 2.20 -5.40 1.24
N ILE A 50 3.18 -6.03 0.62
CA ILE A 50 3.37 -6.06 -0.83
C ILE A 50 3.21 -7.49 -1.33
N THR A 51 2.35 -7.70 -2.32
CA THR A 51 2.14 -9.01 -2.95
C THR A 51 2.05 -8.86 -4.45
N ASP A 52 2.78 -9.68 -5.19
CA ASP A 52 2.62 -9.79 -6.63
C ASP A 52 1.37 -10.63 -6.96
N GLU A 53 0.38 -10.01 -7.61
CA GLU A 53 -0.87 -10.63 -8.06
C GLU A 53 -0.94 -10.76 -9.59
N SER A 54 0.18 -10.54 -10.28
CA SER A 54 0.24 -10.62 -11.74
C SER A 54 -0.13 -12.01 -12.24
N THR A 55 -1.00 -12.10 -13.24
CA THR A 55 -1.34 -13.39 -13.86
C THR A 55 -0.50 -13.70 -15.10
N VAL A 56 0.21 -12.69 -15.62
CA VAL A 56 1.03 -12.79 -16.83
C VAL A 56 2.45 -13.26 -16.56
N VAL A 57 2.89 -13.22 -15.30
CA VAL A 57 4.24 -13.64 -14.90
C VAL A 57 4.26 -15.13 -14.56
N ASN A 58 5.34 -15.82 -14.92
CA ASN A 58 5.53 -17.20 -14.52
C ASN A 58 5.75 -17.28 -13.00
N ALA A 59 4.84 -17.93 -12.27
CA ALA A 59 4.88 -18.01 -10.81
C ALA A 59 6.15 -18.70 -10.27
N GLU A 60 6.75 -19.63 -11.01
CA GLU A 60 8.01 -20.28 -10.63
C GLU A 60 9.24 -19.39 -10.89
N LYS A 61 9.07 -18.28 -11.61
CA LYS A 61 10.14 -17.34 -11.95
C LYS A 61 9.99 -15.96 -11.33
N ALA A 62 8.77 -15.56 -10.98
CA ALA A 62 8.47 -14.31 -10.34
C ALA A 62 9.11 -14.23 -8.94
N ASP A 63 9.82 -13.14 -8.68
CA ASP A 63 10.51 -12.87 -7.43
C ASP A 63 10.54 -11.38 -7.13
N ILE A 64 10.01 -10.98 -5.98
CA ILE A 64 10.14 -9.62 -5.47
C ILE A 64 11.56 -9.48 -4.91
N LYS A 65 12.36 -8.61 -5.53
CA LYS A 65 13.80 -8.48 -5.24
C LYS A 65 14.14 -7.28 -4.37
N GLY A 66 13.36 -6.22 -4.49
CA GLY A 66 13.61 -4.97 -3.79
C GLY A 66 12.41 -4.05 -3.84
N ILE A 67 12.33 -3.16 -2.86
CA ILE A 67 11.24 -2.21 -2.68
C ILE A 67 11.87 -0.87 -2.32
N ARG A 68 11.45 0.19 -2.98
CA ARG A 68 11.85 1.57 -2.66
C ARG A 68 10.66 2.35 -2.15
N LEU A 69 10.88 3.11 -1.09
CA LEU A 69 9.84 3.91 -0.43
C LEU A 69 10.17 5.40 -0.50
N TYR A 70 9.16 6.22 -0.78
CA TYR A 70 9.21 7.67 -0.56
C TYR A 70 9.00 7.98 0.94
N LEU A 71 9.72 7.27 1.80
CA LEU A 71 9.63 7.34 3.24
C LEU A 71 11.05 7.24 3.80
N GLN A 72 11.37 8.01 4.84
CA GLN A 72 12.70 7.98 5.47
C GLN A 72 12.93 6.63 6.17
N ASN A 73 14.19 6.19 6.18
CA ASN A 73 14.55 4.86 6.68
C ASN A 73 14.21 4.66 8.17
N GLU A 74 14.18 5.74 8.94
CA GLU A 74 13.80 5.74 10.36
C GLU A 74 12.36 5.28 10.62
N TYR A 75 11.47 5.34 9.62
CA TYR A 75 10.12 4.83 9.74
C TYR A 75 10.06 3.31 9.58
N VAL A 76 11.04 2.70 8.92
CA VAL A 76 11.08 1.24 8.72
C VAL A 76 11.70 0.58 9.95
N LYS A 77 10.95 -0.32 10.59
CA LYS A 77 11.39 -1.10 11.74
C LYS A 77 12.02 -2.42 11.30
N SER A 78 11.34 -3.13 10.41
CA SER A 78 11.77 -4.43 9.91
C SER A 78 11.15 -4.70 8.55
N VAL A 79 11.78 -5.60 7.80
CA VAL A 79 11.25 -6.12 6.53
C VAL A 79 11.38 -7.63 6.58
N ALA A 80 10.32 -8.35 6.21
CA ALA A 80 10.28 -9.79 6.26
C ALA A 80 9.47 -10.41 5.12
N ASP A 81 9.82 -11.64 4.79
CA ASP A 81 9.05 -12.55 3.95
C ASP A 81 8.57 -13.70 4.84
N PRO A 82 7.38 -13.57 5.47
CA PRO A 82 6.91 -14.52 6.48
C PRO A 82 6.69 -15.92 5.90
N ASP A 83 6.43 -16.03 4.60
CA ASP A 83 6.20 -17.30 3.92
C ASP A 83 7.51 -17.96 3.47
N HIS A 84 8.62 -17.22 3.45
CA HIS A 84 9.95 -17.71 3.08
C HIS A 84 11.02 -17.17 4.04
N SER A 85 11.09 -17.75 5.24
CA SER A 85 11.99 -17.30 6.31
C SER A 85 13.49 -17.42 5.98
N ASP A 86 13.84 -18.13 4.91
CA ASP A 86 15.20 -18.20 4.37
C ASP A 86 15.58 -16.98 3.52
N ASN A 87 14.60 -16.18 3.10
CA ASN A 87 14.80 -14.89 2.46
C ASN A 87 15.06 -13.82 3.52
N VAL A 88 16.32 -13.43 3.67
CA VAL A 88 16.71 -12.35 4.59
C VAL A 88 16.53 -11.02 3.89
N TRP A 89 15.71 -10.15 4.48
CA TRP A 89 15.48 -8.79 4.01
C TRP A 89 16.18 -7.76 4.89
N THR A 90 16.71 -6.72 4.26
CA THR A 90 17.34 -5.58 4.91
C THR A 90 16.66 -4.29 4.48
N HIS A 91 16.93 -3.21 5.22
CA HIS A 91 16.55 -1.87 4.80
C HIS A 91 17.67 -0.87 5.10
N THR A 92 17.85 0.09 4.20
CA THR A 92 18.90 1.11 4.30
C THR A 92 18.40 2.45 3.77
N SER A 93 19.00 3.53 4.31
CA SER A 93 18.87 4.86 3.71
C SER A 93 19.60 4.86 2.36
N ASP A 94 18.86 5.03 1.27
CA ASP A 94 19.39 5.07 -0.10
C ASP A 94 18.60 6.09 -0.94
N TYR A 95 19.04 7.35 -0.85
CA TYR A 95 18.46 8.41 -1.64
C TYR A 95 18.79 8.25 -3.13
N LYS A 96 17.75 8.21 -3.96
CA LYS A 96 17.86 8.24 -5.42
C LYS A 96 17.02 9.37 -5.98
N SER A 97 17.68 10.31 -6.65
CA SER A 97 16.99 11.30 -7.47
C SER A 97 16.53 10.63 -8.78
N ASN A 98 15.25 10.82 -9.11
CA ASN A 98 14.62 10.34 -10.34
C ASN A 98 14.88 8.85 -10.66
N PHE A 99 14.59 7.96 -9.71
CA PHE A 99 14.77 6.54 -9.86
C PHE A 99 13.86 5.95 -10.95
N ALA A 100 14.45 5.37 -12.01
CA ALA A 100 13.73 4.76 -13.13
C ALA A 100 12.67 5.68 -13.80
N GLY A 101 12.84 7.01 -13.69
CA GLY A 101 11.84 7.97 -14.19
C GLY A 101 10.63 8.17 -13.27
N PHE A 102 10.60 7.51 -12.10
CA PHE A 102 9.48 7.54 -11.15
C PHE A 102 9.64 8.57 -10.04
N GLY A 103 10.70 9.37 -10.04
CA GLY A 103 10.94 10.43 -9.07
C GLY A 103 11.83 9.98 -7.91
N GLU A 104 11.70 10.67 -6.78
CA GLU A 104 12.59 10.49 -5.63
C GLU A 104 12.14 9.35 -4.71
N PHE A 105 13.12 8.66 -4.11
CA PHE A 105 12.92 7.64 -3.07
C PHE A 105 14.05 7.71 -2.05
N PHE A 106 13.76 7.42 -0.78
CA PHE A 106 14.70 7.60 0.34
C PHE A 106 15.17 6.30 0.98
N THR A 107 14.33 5.27 0.96
CA THR A 107 14.64 3.98 1.59
C THR A 107 14.62 2.88 0.57
N LEU A 108 15.62 1.99 0.66
CA LEU A 108 15.67 0.73 -0.06
C LEU A 108 15.44 -0.40 0.95
N CYS A 109 14.47 -1.25 0.68
CA CYS A 109 14.27 -2.54 1.32
C CYS A 109 14.67 -3.62 0.30
N ASP A 110 15.66 -4.43 0.60
CA ASP A 110 16.25 -5.36 -0.36
C ASP A 110 16.42 -6.76 0.21
N LYS A 111 16.29 -7.74 -0.68
CA LYS A 111 16.47 -9.15 -0.36
C LYS A 111 17.95 -9.49 -0.30
N SER A 112 18.56 -9.27 0.86
CA SER A 112 20.00 -9.46 1.12
C SER A 112 20.51 -10.88 0.84
N THR A 113 19.69 -11.91 1.06
CA THR A 113 19.98 -13.29 0.61
C THR A 113 18.74 -13.90 -0.05
N GLY A 114 18.81 -14.18 -1.35
CA GLY A 114 17.72 -14.82 -2.10
C GLY A 114 17.99 -16.29 -2.36
N LYS A 115 17.50 -17.17 -1.50
CA LYS A 115 17.60 -18.64 -1.70
C LYS A 115 16.37 -19.20 -2.40
N THR A 116 15.20 -18.61 -2.15
CA THR A 116 13.93 -19.00 -2.75
C THR A 116 13.31 -17.81 -3.44
N LYS A 117 12.61 -18.03 -4.56
CA LYS A 117 11.83 -16.96 -5.21
C LYS A 117 10.53 -16.77 -4.44
N SER A 118 10.13 -15.53 -4.24
CA SER A 118 8.93 -15.19 -3.48
C SER A 118 8.16 -14.08 -4.16
N ARG A 119 6.85 -14.27 -4.27
CA ARG A 119 5.89 -13.27 -4.78
C ARG A 119 5.29 -12.42 -3.64
N GLY A 120 5.90 -12.50 -2.46
CA GLY A 120 5.35 -11.97 -1.22
C GLY A 120 4.37 -12.94 -0.54
N PRO A 121 3.70 -12.50 0.53
CA PRO A 121 3.64 -11.12 1.00
C PRO A 121 4.96 -10.63 1.60
N ILE A 122 5.54 -9.56 1.09
CA ILE A 122 6.65 -8.87 1.77
C ILE A 122 6.04 -7.88 2.75
N VAL A 123 6.42 -8.01 4.02
CA VAL A 123 5.86 -7.24 5.13
C VAL A 123 6.91 -6.27 5.64
N ILE A 124 6.60 -4.97 5.56
CA ILE A 124 7.41 -3.91 6.13
C ILE A 124 6.70 -3.40 7.39
N GLU A 125 7.30 -3.63 8.55
CA GLU A 125 6.82 -3.10 9.82
C GLU A 125 7.34 -1.67 10.01
N LEU A 126 6.48 -0.78 10.50
CA LEU A 126 6.81 0.63 10.72
C LEU A 126 7.05 0.94 12.20
N ASN A 127 8.02 1.80 12.48
CA ASN A 127 8.28 2.32 13.84
C ASN A 127 7.18 3.28 14.31
N GLN A 128 6.42 3.85 13.38
CA GLN A 128 5.37 4.84 13.62
C GLN A 128 4.19 4.57 12.69
N SER A 129 2.97 4.74 13.20
CA SER A 129 1.78 4.55 12.38
C SER A 129 1.65 5.66 11.35
N LEU A 130 1.41 5.30 10.10
CA LEU A 130 1.05 6.22 9.01
C LEU A 130 -0.46 6.24 8.81
N ALA A 131 -1.01 7.37 8.36
CA ALA A 131 -2.41 7.43 7.92
C ALA A 131 -2.56 6.96 6.48
N GLN A 132 -1.58 7.30 5.64
CA GLN A 132 -1.46 6.94 4.22
C GLN A 132 0.02 6.94 3.85
N LEU A 133 0.39 6.29 2.74
CA LEU A 133 1.75 6.39 2.25
C LEU A 133 2.01 7.77 1.62
N PRO A 134 3.12 8.44 1.95
CA PRO A 134 3.47 9.70 1.29
C PRO A 134 3.79 9.45 -0.20
N GLU A 135 3.48 10.44 -1.04
CA GLU A 135 3.77 10.42 -2.49
C GLU A 135 4.88 11.41 -2.82
N ASN A 136 5.73 11.05 -3.77
CA ASN A 136 6.70 11.97 -4.35
C ASN A 136 6.03 12.94 -5.33
N ALA A 137 6.83 13.86 -5.91
CA ALA A 137 6.34 14.86 -6.86
C ALA A 137 5.65 14.28 -8.10
N LEU A 138 5.92 13.02 -8.45
CA LEU A 138 5.33 12.30 -9.58
C LEU A 138 4.20 11.34 -9.17
N LYS A 139 3.64 11.51 -7.96
CA LYS A 139 2.51 10.70 -7.46
C LYS A 139 2.84 9.23 -7.25
N ASN A 140 4.10 8.91 -6.97
CA ASN A 140 4.54 7.57 -6.61
C ASN A 140 4.90 7.50 -5.12
N SER A 141 4.39 6.49 -4.42
CA SER A 141 4.73 6.25 -3.01
C SER A 141 5.77 5.15 -2.84
N ILE A 142 5.70 4.14 -3.71
CA ILE A 142 6.44 2.90 -3.62
C ILE A 142 6.79 2.39 -5.02
N VAL A 143 7.98 1.80 -5.16
CA VAL A 143 8.40 1.09 -6.36
C VAL A 143 8.87 -0.29 -5.96
N VAL A 144 8.49 -1.32 -6.71
CA VAL A 144 8.81 -2.71 -6.45
C VAL A 144 9.58 -3.29 -7.63
N HIS A 145 10.74 -3.89 -7.37
CA HIS A 145 11.50 -4.66 -8.36
C HIS A 145 10.95 -6.07 -8.42
N LEU A 146 10.36 -6.43 -9.55
CA LEU A 146 9.91 -7.78 -9.84
C LEU A 146 10.85 -8.42 -10.86
N GLY A 147 11.51 -9.50 -10.49
CA GLY A 147 12.23 -10.36 -11.44
C GLY A 147 11.33 -11.48 -11.94
N PHE A 148 11.40 -11.82 -13.22
CA PHE A 148 10.61 -12.93 -13.81
C PHE A 148 11.39 -13.74 -14.85
N GLY A 149 12.69 -13.47 -15.05
CA GLY A 149 13.52 -14.15 -16.06
C GLY A 149 13.08 -13.79 -17.48
N THR A 150 13.67 -14.39 -18.51
CA THR A 150 13.50 -13.96 -19.92
C THR A 150 12.19 -14.40 -20.58
N ASP A 151 11.16 -14.75 -19.81
CA ASP A 151 9.93 -15.37 -20.32
C ASP A 151 8.86 -14.35 -20.72
N ILE A 152 9.02 -13.09 -20.31
CA ILE A 152 8.03 -12.03 -20.59
C ILE A 152 8.57 -11.11 -21.68
N LEU A 153 7.69 -10.77 -22.62
CA LEU A 153 7.95 -9.77 -23.65
C LEU A 153 7.43 -8.41 -23.21
N ASP A 154 8.21 -7.36 -23.45
CA ASP A 154 7.67 -6.00 -23.45
C ASP A 154 6.73 -5.77 -24.65
N VAL A 155 6.05 -4.63 -24.68
CA VAL A 155 5.16 -4.26 -25.80
C VAL A 155 5.88 -4.12 -27.16
N SER A 156 7.21 -4.06 -27.17
CA SER A 156 8.04 -4.03 -28.38
C SER A 156 8.49 -5.43 -28.82
N GLY A 157 8.09 -6.48 -28.10
CA GLY A 157 8.46 -7.87 -28.39
C GLY A 157 9.87 -8.25 -27.93
N LYS A 158 10.49 -7.50 -27.02
CA LYS A 158 11.80 -7.86 -26.44
C LYS A 158 11.62 -8.61 -25.13
N ASN A 159 12.44 -9.64 -24.92
CA ASN A 159 12.50 -10.33 -23.65
C ASN A 159 12.97 -9.38 -22.55
N GLN A 160 12.22 -9.32 -21.46
CA GLN A 160 12.58 -8.62 -20.24
C GLN A 160 12.88 -9.66 -19.16
N ASP A 161 13.89 -9.41 -18.32
CA ASP A 161 14.24 -10.30 -17.20
C ASP A 161 13.64 -9.86 -15.87
N SER A 162 13.29 -8.58 -15.77
CA SER A 162 12.73 -7.92 -14.61
C SER A 162 12.08 -6.59 -14.97
N SER A 163 11.33 -6.02 -14.03
CA SER A 163 10.80 -4.67 -14.14
C SER A 163 10.65 -3.97 -12.80
N TRP A 164 10.74 -2.64 -12.80
CA TRP A 164 10.31 -1.81 -11.67
C TRP A 164 8.86 -1.38 -11.86
N VAL A 165 8.04 -1.65 -10.85
CA VAL A 165 6.59 -1.39 -10.87
C VAL A 165 6.26 -0.34 -9.83
N THR A 166 5.57 0.72 -10.23
CA THR A 166 5.21 1.85 -9.35
C THR A 166 3.72 2.15 -9.36
N GLY A 167 3.31 2.92 -8.36
CA GLY A 167 1.97 3.44 -8.18
C GLY A 167 1.89 4.33 -6.95
N GLY A 168 0.77 5.04 -6.85
CA GLY A 168 0.39 5.87 -5.71
C GLY A 168 -1.05 5.59 -5.33
N THR A 169 -1.45 6.15 -4.20
CA THR A 169 -2.81 5.98 -3.71
C THR A 169 -3.73 6.97 -4.41
N HIS A 170 -4.50 6.48 -5.38
CA HIS A 170 -5.64 7.25 -5.88
C HIS A 170 -6.73 7.22 -4.82
N ILE A 171 -6.76 8.23 -3.97
CA ILE A 171 -7.86 8.46 -3.03
C ILE A 171 -9.13 8.67 -3.86
N PRO A 172 -10.15 7.79 -3.79
CA PRO A 172 -11.49 8.17 -4.19
C PRO A 172 -11.95 9.21 -3.16
N GLU A 173 -12.39 10.37 -3.62
CA GLU A 173 -12.89 11.42 -2.75
C GLU A 173 -14.18 10.93 -2.03
N PHE A 174 -14.01 10.28 -0.86
CA PHE A 174 -14.97 9.95 0.23
C PHE A 174 -15.78 8.63 0.16
N PRO A 175 -16.08 7.97 1.34
CA PRO A 175 -17.12 8.45 2.27
C PRO A 175 -16.85 8.23 3.78
N THR A 176 -15.68 8.58 4.33
CA THR A 176 -15.50 8.54 5.81
C THR A 176 -16.46 9.51 6.55
N ILE A 177 -16.93 10.57 5.88
CA ILE A 177 -17.88 11.55 6.43
C ILE A 177 -19.35 11.14 6.19
N ALA A 178 -19.65 10.35 5.15
CA ALA A 178 -21.03 10.04 4.80
C ALA A 178 -21.72 9.13 5.84
N LEU A 179 -20.99 8.18 6.43
CA LEU A 179 -21.54 7.26 7.43
C LEU A 179 -21.92 8.02 8.73
N PRO A 180 -21.06 8.89 9.29
CA PRO A 180 -21.45 9.82 10.36
C PRO A 180 -22.67 10.68 10.05
N VAL A 181 -22.70 11.32 8.88
CA VAL A 181 -23.75 12.27 8.51
C VAL A 181 -25.08 11.55 8.29
N ALA A 182 -25.07 10.39 7.62
CA ALA A 182 -26.26 9.56 7.43
C ALA A 182 -26.83 9.04 8.77
N ALA A 183 -25.96 8.68 9.72
CA ALA A 183 -26.40 8.27 11.06
C ALA A 183 -27.06 9.44 11.83
N ILE A 184 -26.48 10.64 11.79
CA ILE A 184 -27.06 11.84 12.42
C ILE A 184 -28.41 12.20 11.77
N LEU A 185 -28.47 12.21 10.44
CA LEU A 185 -29.71 12.49 9.69
C LEU A 185 -30.79 11.43 9.94
N GLY A 186 -30.44 10.15 9.96
CA GLY A 186 -31.35 9.05 10.25
C GLY A 186 -31.93 9.15 11.66
N ILE A 187 -31.11 9.49 12.66
CA ILE A 187 -31.54 9.72 14.04
C ILE A 187 -32.47 10.95 14.11
N MET A 188 -32.11 12.06 13.46
CA MET A 188 -32.96 13.26 13.40
C MET A 188 -34.35 12.95 12.81
N PHE A 189 -34.43 12.14 11.75
CA PHE A 189 -35.70 11.73 11.14
C PHE A 189 -36.56 10.88 12.09
N ILE A 190 -35.96 9.91 12.78
CA ILE A 190 -36.70 9.01 13.70
C ILE A 190 -37.23 9.78 14.92
N PHE A 191 -36.44 10.69 15.49
CA PHE A 191 -36.86 11.46 16.67
C PHE A 191 -37.72 12.69 16.32
N GLY A 192 -37.54 13.30 15.15
CA GLY A 192 -38.39 14.38 14.65
C GLY A 192 -39.84 13.94 14.47
N ARG A 193 -40.07 12.72 13.97
CA ARG A 193 -41.42 12.13 13.83
C ARG A 193 -42.10 11.78 15.16
N ARG A 194 -41.34 11.53 16.24
CA ARG A 194 -41.91 11.23 17.57
C ARG A 194 -42.44 12.45 18.31
N LYS A 195 -42.09 13.67 17.90
CA LYS A 195 -42.63 14.93 18.45
C LYS A 195 -43.88 15.44 17.72
N GLN A 196 -44.31 14.77 16.66
CA GLN A 196 -45.53 15.09 15.88
C GLN A 196 -46.74 14.20 16.22
N LYS A 197 -46.67 13.42 17.31
CA LYS A 197 -47.82 12.75 17.91
C LYS A 197 -48.08 13.30 19.30
#